data_AF-A0A1V1NSJ9-F1
#
_entry.id   AF-A0A1V1NSJ9-F1
#
_cell.length_a   1.000
_cell.length_b   1.000
_cell.length_c   1.000
_cell.angle_alpha   90.00
_cell.angle_beta   90.00
_cell.angle_gamma   90.00
#
_symmetry.space_group_name_H-M   'P 1'
#
loop_
_entity.id
_entity.type
_entity.pdbx_description
1 polymer ?
#
loop_
_entity_poly.entity_id
_entity_poly.type
_entity_poly.pdbx_seq_one_letter_code
_entity_poly.pdbx_strand_id
1 'polypeptide(L)'
;MFEANLEDNLLALMRDMKKGVFEPHPLKRVLIPKGDGRFRPLGIPAVRDRVCQEVIRSLLEPIFEQKFHEASFGIRPGRNCHQAIEKVLEYHQQGYKVVLDADIKGFFDNIPLKVIMDAIASEIADGNILRLIEKFLRSGVIENGIFKPTTIGTPQGGLCKALHNPPCGVPVSVWYFRPFSM
;
A
#
# COMPACT_ATOMS: atom_id res chain seq x y z
N MET A 1 15.96 -10.00 -20.38
CA MET A 1 14.56 -9.79 -19.92
C MET A 1 14.30 -10.81 -18.81
N PHE A 2 13.72 -10.46 -17.66
CA PHE A 2 13.57 -11.37 -16.51
C PHE A 2 12.92 -12.73 -16.87
N GLU A 3 12.01 -12.70 -17.85
CA GLU A 3 11.32 -13.87 -18.42
C GLU A 3 12.24 -14.85 -19.18
N ALA A 4 13.34 -14.37 -19.77
CA ALA A 4 14.21 -15.21 -20.60
C ALA A 4 14.90 -16.34 -19.80
N ASN A 5 15.17 -16.10 -18.52
CA ASN A 5 15.76 -17.08 -17.58
C ASN A 5 14.88 -17.18 -16.33
N LEU A 6 13.57 -17.39 -16.52
CA LEU A 6 12.57 -17.28 -15.44
C LEU A 6 12.89 -18.17 -14.24
N GLU A 7 13.13 -19.46 -14.45
CA GLU A 7 13.36 -20.43 -13.36
C GLU A 7 14.60 -20.09 -12.55
N ASP A 8 15.74 -19.84 -13.20
CA ASP A 8 16.98 -19.47 -12.54
C ASP A 8 16.84 -18.17 -11.74
N ASN A 9 16.15 -17.18 -12.32
CA ASN A 9 15.88 -15.90 -11.66
C ASN A 9 15.01 -16.07 -10.41
N LEU A 10 13.98 -16.92 -10.47
CA LEU A 10 13.11 -17.23 -9.33
C LEU A 10 13.87 -18.02 -8.25
N LEU A 11 14.68 -19.00 -8.63
CA LEU A 11 15.50 -19.78 -7.69
C LEU A 11 16.56 -18.91 -7.02
N ALA A 12 17.20 -17.99 -7.77
CA ALA A 12 18.11 -17.01 -7.20
C ALA A 12 17.38 -16.07 -6.22
N LEU A 13 16.22 -15.53 -6.61
CA LEU A 13 15.41 -14.67 -5.76
C LEU A 13 14.99 -15.36 -4.46
N MET A 14 14.50 -16.61 -4.54
CA MET A 14 14.15 -17.39 -3.36
C MET A 14 15.35 -17.61 -2.44
N ARG A 15 16.53 -17.92 -2.99
CA ARG A 15 17.76 -18.10 -2.21
C ARG A 15 18.15 -16.79 -1.52
N ASP A 16 18.09 -15.66 -2.22
CA ASP A 16 18.43 -14.35 -1.67
C ASP A 16 17.49 -13.96 -0.52
N MET A 17 16.18 -14.19 -0.68
CA MET A 17 15.18 -13.93 0.34
C MET A 17 15.39 -14.81 1.58
N LYS A 18 15.59 -16.13 1.40
CA LYS A 18 15.83 -17.07 2.51
C LYS A 18 17.12 -16.79 3.27
N LYS A 19 18.16 -16.32 2.59
CA LYS A 19 19.44 -15.94 3.20
C LYS A 19 19.44 -14.53 3.82
N GLY A 20 18.38 -13.75 3.62
CA GLY A 20 18.30 -12.37 4.11
C GLY A 20 19.21 -11.38 3.38
N VAL A 21 19.81 -11.79 2.25
CA VAL A 21 20.72 -10.96 1.43
C VAL A 21 20.01 -10.19 0.33
N PHE A 22 18.69 -10.36 0.20
CA PHE A 22 17.89 -9.60 -0.74
C PHE A 22 17.94 -8.10 -0.42
N GLU A 23 18.32 -7.30 -1.41
CA GLU A 23 18.24 -5.84 -1.41
C GLU A 23 17.29 -5.38 -2.53
N PRO A 24 16.24 -4.59 -2.21
CA PRO A 24 15.37 -3.98 -3.21
C PRO A 24 16.13 -2.97 -4.07
N HIS A 25 15.74 -2.86 -5.33
CA HIS A 25 16.24 -1.80 -6.20
C HIS A 25 15.47 -0.48 -5.95
N PRO A 26 16.12 0.66 -6.19
CA PRO A 26 15.41 1.94 -6.21
C PRO A 26 14.33 1.95 -7.29
N LEU A 27 13.20 2.59 -6.99
CA LEU A 27 12.08 2.67 -7.93
C LEU A 27 12.39 3.66 -9.05
N LYS A 28 11.88 3.40 -10.25
CA LYS A 28 11.98 4.34 -11.37
C LYS A 28 10.86 5.37 -11.29
N ARG A 29 11.20 6.67 -11.17
CA ARG A 29 10.19 7.75 -11.20
C ARG A 29 9.63 7.94 -12.61
N VAL A 30 8.31 8.01 -12.71
CA VAL A 30 7.56 8.37 -13.91
C VAL A 30 6.50 9.41 -13.53
N LEU A 31 6.40 10.50 -14.29
CA LEU A 31 5.40 11.54 -14.07
C LEU A 31 4.21 11.31 -15.00
N ILE A 32 3.03 11.09 -14.43
CA ILE A 32 1.78 10.92 -15.19
C ILE A 32 1.02 12.25 -15.17
N PRO A 33 0.66 12.84 -16.34
CA PRO A 33 -0.08 14.09 -16.39
C PRO A 33 -1.52 13.91 -15.90
N LYS A 34 -2.01 14.85 -15.10
CA LYS A 34 -3.39 14.83 -14.55
C LYS A 34 -4.36 15.76 -15.31
N GLY A 35 -3.97 16.30 -16.46
CA GLY A 35 -4.77 17.25 -17.26
C GLY A 35 -4.52 18.72 -16.91
N ASP A 36 -4.33 19.06 -15.63
CA ASP A 36 -4.26 20.45 -15.15
C ASP A 36 -2.82 21.01 -14.99
N GLY A 37 -1.85 20.50 -15.76
CA GLY A 37 -0.42 20.81 -15.57
C GLY A 37 0.20 20.23 -14.29
N ARG A 38 -0.61 19.54 -13.46
CA ARG A 38 -0.15 18.77 -12.30
C ARG A 38 0.26 17.36 -12.71
N PHE A 39 1.31 16.84 -12.09
CA PHE A 39 1.81 15.48 -12.32
C PHE A 39 1.55 14.59 -11.11
N ARG A 40 1.21 13.33 -11.35
CA ARG A 40 1.22 12.26 -10.33
C ARG A 40 2.55 11.51 -10.42
N PRO A 41 3.40 11.56 -9.39
CA PRO A 41 4.71 10.94 -9.44
C PRO A 41 4.62 9.45 -9.08
N LEU A 42 4.71 8.56 -10.07
CA LEU A 42 4.69 7.10 -9.91
C LEU A 42 6.11 6.55 -9.74
N GLY A 43 6.31 5.60 -8.82
CA GLY A 43 7.52 4.79 -8.68
C GLY A 43 7.30 3.38 -9.20
N ILE A 44 7.94 3.02 -10.31
CA ILE A 44 7.84 1.69 -10.92
C ILE A 44 8.94 0.79 -10.35
N PRO A 45 8.61 -0.35 -9.70
CA PRO A 45 9.61 -1.26 -9.16
C PRO A 45 10.18 -2.17 -10.26
N ALA A 46 11.37 -2.73 -10.00
CA ALA A 46 11.91 -3.80 -10.83
C ALA A 46 10.98 -5.03 -10.84
N VAL A 47 11.01 -5.83 -11.91
CA VAL A 47 10.19 -7.05 -12.01
C VAL A 47 10.47 -8.01 -10.86
N ARG A 48 11.76 -8.25 -10.56
CA ARG A 48 12.23 -9.03 -9.40
C ARG A 48 11.56 -8.59 -8.10
N ASP A 49 11.53 -7.27 -7.88
CA ASP A 49 11.00 -6.68 -6.67
C ASP A 49 9.49 -6.82 -6.61
N ARG A 50 8.78 -6.64 -7.74
CA ARG A 50 7.33 -6.87 -7.81
C ARG A 50 6.96 -8.31 -7.45
N VAL A 51 7.73 -9.30 -7.90
CA VAL A 51 7.52 -10.72 -7.52
C VAL A 51 7.66 -10.90 -6.01
N CYS A 52 8.73 -10.35 -5.42
CA CYS A 52 8.94 -10.42 -3.97
C CYS A 52 7.82 -9.71 -3.18
N GLN A 53 7.42 -8.52 -3.62
CA GLN A 53 6.32 -7.75 -3.03
C GLN A 53 4.99 -8.52 -3.07
N GLU A 54 4.73 -9.23 -4.16
CA GLU A 54 3.52 -10.04 -4.33
C GLU A 54 3.49 -11.26 -3.40
N VAL A 55 4.65 -11.90 -3.20
CA VAL A 55 4.80 -13.00 -2.23
C VAL A 55 4.51 -12.49 -0.81
N ILE A 56 5.11 -11.35 -0.42
CA ILE A 56 4.85 -10.74 0.88
C ILE A 56 3.36 -10.40 1.02
N ARG A 57 2.76 -9.73 0.03
CA ARG A 57 1.32 -9.42 0.02
C ARG A 57 0.48 -10.67 0.29
N SER A 58 0.72 -11.73 -0.46
CA SER A 58 -0.05 -12.99 -0.35
C SER A 58 0.04 -13.62 1.05
N LEU A 59 1.17 -13.43 1.74
CA LEU A 59 1.35 -13.90 3.12
C LEU A 59 0.63 -13.01 4.13
N LEU A 60 0.64 -11.69 3.93
CA LEU A 60 0.10 -10.73 4.89
C LEU A 60 -1.40 -10.51 4.77
N GLU A 61 -1.92 -10.56 3.56
CA GLU A 61 -3.34 -10.31 3.24
C GLU A 61 -4.31 -11.10 4.14
N PRO A 62 -4.20 -12.44 4.32
CA PRO A 62 -5.15 -13.17 5.17
C PRO A 62 -5.09 -12.77 6.65
N ILE A 63 -3.96 -12.24 7.14
CA ILE A 63 -3.79 -11.80 8.53
C ILE A 63 -4.52 -10.47 8.74
N PHE A 64 -4.29 -9.50 7.83
CA PHE A 64 -4.90 -8.17 7.94
C PHE A 64 -6.37 -8.16 7.55
N GLU A 65 -6.80 -9.04 6.64
CA GLU A 65 -8.19 -9.11 6.19
C GLU A 65 -9.17 -9.39 7.34
N GLN A 66 -8.75 -10.18 8.33
CA GLN A 66 -9.53 -10.47 9.53
C GLN A 66 -9.68 -9.25 10.47
N LYS A 67 -8.85 -8.22 10.31
CA LYS A 67 -8.81 -7.04 11.18
C LYS A 67 -9.46 -5.81 10.56
N PHE A 68 -9.71 -5.82 9.25
CA PHE A 68 -10.32 -4.68 8.59
C PHE A 68 -11.77 -4.47 9.02
N HIS A 69 -12.10 -3.21 9.27
CA HIS A 69 -13.47 -2.80 9.54
C HIS A 69 -14.40 -3.16 8.37
N GLU A 70 -15.65 -3.53 8.67
CA GLU A 70 -16.62 -3.94 7.65
C GLU A 70 -16.91 -2.82 6.63
N ALA A 71 -16.91 -1.57 7.09
CA ALA A 71 -17.08 -0.39 6.23
C ALA A 71 -15.82 -0.03 5.39
N SER A 72 -14.81 -0.89 5.36
CA SER A 72 -13.63 -0.72 4.52
C SER A 72 -13.78 -1.47 3.20
N PHE A 73 -14.02 -0.74 2.11
CA PHE A 73 -14.28 -1.34 0.80
C PHE A 73 -13.11 -1.21 -0.20
N GLY A 74 -12.13 -0.35 0.11
CA GLY A 74 -10.99 -0.11 -0.76
C GLY A 74 -9.96 -1.23 -0.73
N ILE A 75 -9.48 -1.65 -1.91
CA ILE A 75 -8.28 -2.48 -2.11
C ILE A 75 -8.33 -3.78 -1.26
N ARG A 76 -9.47 -4.48 -1.29
CA ARG A 76 -9.68 -5.75 -0.59
C ARG A 76 -10.25 -6.81 -1.52
N PRO A 77 -9.89 -8.09 -1.35
CA PRO A 77 -10.49 -9.18 -2.11
C PRO A 77 -11.99 -9.27 -1.78
N GLY A 78 -12.84 -9.44 -2.79
CA GLY A 78 -14.29 -9.59 -2.61
C GLY A 78 -15.05 -8.32 -2.21
N ARG A 79 -14.38 -7.16 -2.10
CA ARG A 79 -14.99 -5.86 -1.86
C ARG A 79 -14.87 -4.95 -3.09
N ASN A 80 -15.86 -4.09 -3.31
CA ASN A 80 -15.85 -3.15 -4.44
C ASN A 80 -16.53 -1.82 -4.09
N CYS A 81 -16.41 -0.84 -4.99
CA CYS A 81 -16.99 0.50 -4.79
C CYS A 81 -18.52 0.49 -4.74
N HIS A 82 -19.19 -0.43 -5.42
CA HIS A 82 -20.65 -0.52 -5.42
C HIS A 82 -21.19 -0.90 -4.05
N GLN A 83 -20.53 -1.83 -3.34
CA GLN A 83 -20.87 -2.17 -1.96
C GLN A 83 -20.73 -0.97 -1.01
N ALA A 84 -19.73 -0.11 -1.24
CA ALA A 84 -19.59 1.12 -0.46
C ALA A 84 -20.77 2.07 -0.67
N ILE A 85 -21.22 2.23 -1.93
CA ILE A 85 -22.38 3.04 -2.28
C ILE A 85 -23.66 2.45 -1.67
N GLU A 86 -23.86 1.14 -1.78
CA GLU A 86 -25.01 0.46 -1.15
C GLU A 86 -25.07 0.72 0.35
N LYS A 87 -23.93 0.66 1.05
CA LYS A 87 -23.88 0.95 2.49
C LYS A 87 -24.24 2.40 2.81
N VAL A 88 -23.77 3.35 2.00
CA VAL A 88 -24.15 4.78 2.15
C VAL A 88 -25.64 4.98 1.93
N LEU A 89 -26.22 4.31 0.92
CA LEU A 89 -27.66 4.37 0.65
C LEU A 89 -28.49 3.76 1.79
N GLU A 90 -28.02 2.67 2.39
CA GLU A 90 -28.64 2.05 3.58
C GLU A 90 -28.69 3.04 4.75
N TYR A 91 -27.57 3.73 5.05
CA TYR A 91 -27.55 4.77 6.09
C TYR A 91 -28.49 5.93 5.75
N HIS A 92 -28.57 6.31 4.48
CA HIS A 92 -29.50 7.34 4.06
C HIS A 92 -30.96 6.97 4.33
N GLN A 93 -31.34 5.71 4.05
CA GLN A 93 -32.68 5.18 4.33
C GLN A 93 -32.98 5.10 5.83
N GLN A 94 -31.97 4.89 6.68
CA GLN A 94 -32.10 4.91 8.14
C GLN A 94 -32.25 6.33 8.72
N GLY A 95 -32.19 7.37 7.88
CA GLY A 95 -32.38 8.77 8.30
C GLY A 95 -31.10 9.58 8.46
N TYR A 96 -29.92 9.00 8.19
CA TYR A 96 -28.66 9.75 8.17
C TYR A 96 -28.54 10.56 6.87
N LYS A 97 -28.91 11.84 6.93
CA LYS A 97 -28.98 12.73 5.76
C LYS A 97 -27.77 13.63 5.56
N VAL A 98 -26.87 13.70 6.54
CA VAL A 98 -25.68 14.54 6.51
C VAL A 98 -24.46 13.66 6.34
N VAL A 99 -23.63 14.02 5.36
CA VAL A 99 -22.40 13.30 5.02
C VAL A 99 -21.21 14.18 5.38
N LEU A 100 -20.25 13.63 6.12
CA LEU A 100 -18.93 14.23 6.30
C LEU A 100 -18.01 13.71 5.20
N ASP A 101 -17.73 14.56 4.22
CA ASP A 101 -16.72 14.29 3.20
C ASP A 101 -15.33 14.67 3.73
N ALA A 102 -14.45 13.68 3.87
CA ALA A 102 -13.11 13.86 4.40
C ALA A 102 -12.10 13.08 3.55
N ASP A 103 -11.08 13.78 3.06
CA ASP A 103 -9.97 13.22 2.29
C ASP A 103 -8.62 13.60 2.90
N ILE A 104 -7.66 12.68 2.86
CA ILE A 104 -6.31 12.90 3.40
C ILE A 104 -5.40 13.37 2.26
N LYS A 105 -5.06 14.66 2.28
CA LYS A 105 -4.17 15.26 1.29
C LYS A 105 -2.80 14.59 1.28
N GLY A 106 -2.43 14.00 0.14
CA GLY A 106 -1.11 13.41 -0.05
C GLY A 106 -0.83 12.24 0.90
N PHE A 107 -1.84 11.41 1.18
CA PHE A 107 -1.74 10.26 2.07
C PHE A 107 -0.43 9.47 1.88
N PHE A 108 -0.19 8.95 0.68
CA PHE A 108 1.01 8.15 0.41
C PHE A 108 2.32 8.95 0.48
N ASP A 109 2.29 10.26 0.27
CA ASP A 109 3.51 11.08 0.25
C ASP A 109 3.92 11.51 1.67
N ASN A 110 2.99 11.52 2.63
CA ASN A 110 3.19 12.14 3.94
C ASN A 110 3.16 11.16 5.13
N ILE A 111 2.82 9.88 4.94
CA ILE A 111 2.80 8.93 6.05
C ILE A 111 4.23 8.67 6.57
N PRO A 112 4.49 8.85 7.88
CA PRO A 112 5.76 8.51 8.47
C PRO A 112 6.03 7.01 8.43
N LEU A 113 7.23 6.62 8.01
CA LEU A 113 7.65 5.21 7.95
C LEU A 113 7.47 4.47 9.27
N LYS A 114 7.76 5.14 10.39
CA LYS A 114 7.61 4.56 11.73
C LYS A 114 6.18 4.11 12.02
N VAL A 115 5.19 4.91 11.64
CA VAL A 115 3.76 4.57 11.87
C VAL A 115 3.37 3.31 11.10
N ILE A 116 3.86 3.16 9.87
CA ILE A 116 3.62 1.97 9.06
C ILE A 116 4.29 0.75 9.71
N MET A 117 5.57 0.87 10.08
CA MET A 117 6.31 -0.24 10.68
C MET A 117 5.72 -0.67 12.02
N ASP A 118 5.34 0.26 12.89
CA ASP A 118 4.72 -0.03 14.18
C ASP A 118 3.37 -0.76 14.00
N ALA A 119 2.57 -0.35 13.02
CA ALA A 119 1.29 -1.00 12.72
C ALA A 119 1.43 -2.41 12.12
N ILE A 120 2.52 -2.69 11.40
CA ILE A 120 2.81 -4.04 10.90
C ILE A 120 3.39 -4.91 12.01
N ALA A 121 4.31 -4.36 12.81
CA ALA A 121 4.96 -5.06 13.91
C ALA A 121 4.00 -5.43 15.04
N SER A 122 2.87 -4.74 15.18
CA SER A 122 1.81 -5.16 16.12
C SER A 122 1.14 -6.48 15.72
N GLU A 123 1.24 -6.87 14.45
CA GLU A 123 0.59 -8.07 13.89
C GLU A 123 1.57 -9.17 13.51
N ILE A 124 2.81 -8.79 13.18
CA ILE A 124 3.81 -9.69 12.65
C ILE A 124 5.02 -9.69 13.56
N ALA A 125 5.35 -10.86 14.11
CA ALA A 125 6.54 -11.05 14.94
C ALA A 125 7.80 -11.44 14.14
N ASP A 126 7.67 -11.83 12.88
CA ASP A 126 8.81 -12.27 12.05
C ASP A 126 9.70 -11.08 11.65
N GLY A 127 10.87 -11.00 12.31
CA GLY A 127 11.86 -9.96 12.06
C GLY A 127 12.44 -9.95 10.65
N ASN A 128 12.46 -11.09 9.94
CA ASN A 128 12.94 -11.14 8.56
C ASN A 128 11.96 -10.44 7.62
N ILE A 129 10.65 -10.67 7.80
CA ILE A 129 9.59 -10.02 7.04
C ILE A 129 9.58 -8.51 7.34
N LEU A 130 9.63 -8.13 8.62
CA LEU A 130 9.68 -6.73 9.02
C LEU A 130 10.87 -6.00 8.40
N ARG A 131 12.07 -6.59 8.48
CA ARG A 131 13.27 -6.02 7.87
C ARG A 131 13.14 -5.88 6.35
N LEU A 132 12.55 -6.87 5.69
CA LEU A 132 12.34 -6.84 4.24
C LEU A 132 11.36 -5.74 3.82
N ILE A 133 10.27 -5.56 4.56
CA ILE A 133 9.31 -4.46 4.34
C ILE A 133 9.99 -3.11 4.56
N GLU A 134 10.78 -2.98 5.63
CA GLU A 134 11.51 -1.74 5.90
C GLU A 134 12.48 -1.41 4.75
N LYS A 135 13.22 -2.40 4.23
CA LYS A 135 14.08 -2.21 3.06
C LYS A 135 13.30 -1.71 1.84
N PHE A 136 12.11 -2.26 1.57
CA PHE A 136 11.28 -1.79 0.46
C PHE A 136 10.81 -0.35 0.63
N LEU A 137 10.45 0.04 1.83
CA LEU A 137 9.98 1.41 2.10
C LEU A 137 11.14 2.42 2.02
N ARG A 138 12.37 1.99 2.31
CA ARG A 138 13.59 2.80 2.24
C ARG A 138 14.32 2.76 0.90
N SER A 139 13.86 1.96 -0.08
CA SER A 139 14.64 1.67 -1.30
C SER A 139 14.90 2.89 -2.20
N GLY A 140 14.27 4.03 -1.93
CA GLY A 140 14.52 5.27 -2.67
C GLY A 140 13.91 5.27 -4.06
N VAL A 141 14.11 6.38 -4.76
CA VAL A 141 13.61 6.56 -6.12
C VAL A 141 14.72 7.16 -6.99
N ILE A 142 14.90 6.62 -8.19
CA ILE A 142 15.73 7.20 -9.24
C ILE A 142 14.86 8.12 -10.11
N GLU A 143 15.24 9.38 -10.18
CA GLU A 143 14.62 10.40 -11.03
C GLU A 143 15.70 11.05 -11.89
N ASN A 144 15.55 11.00 -13.22
CA ASN A 144 16.53 11.55 -14.18
C ASN A 144 17.98 11.04 -13.97
N GLY A 145 18.13 9.78 -13.56
CA GLY A 145 19.44 9.17 -13.28
C GLY A 145 20.04 9.53 -11.92
N ILE A 146 19.35 10.36 -11.13
CA ILE A 146 19.78 10.76 -9.79
C ILE A 146 19.01 9.95 -8.75
N PHE A 147 19.74 9.30 -7.84
CA PHE A 147 19.15 8.62 -6.69
C PHE A 147 18.66 9.63 -5.65
N LYS A 148 17.41 9.50 -5.22
CA LYS A 148 16.81 10.27 -4.14
C LYS A 148 16.36 9.31 -3.03
N PRO A 149 16.85 9.46 -1.78
CA PRO A 149 16.40 8.63 -0.68
C PRO A 149 14.93 8.92 -0.35
N THR A 150 14.17 7.88 -0.02
CA THR A 150 12.80 8.03 0.49
C THR A 150 12.86 8.22 2.00
N THR A 151 12.65 9.44 2.47
CA THR A 151 12.61 9.77 3.91
C THR A 151 11.18 9.85 4.46
N ILE A 152 10.20 10.21 3.62
CA ILE A 152 8.79 10.37 3.99
C ILE A 152 7.93 9.78 2.86
N GLY A 153 6.85 9.10 3.24
CA GLY A 153 5.88 8.52 2.32
C GLY A 153 6.28 7.15 1.77
N THR A 154 5.31 6.50 1.13
CA THR A 154 5.48 5.26 0.39
C THR A 154 5.39 5.55 -1.10
N PRO A 155 6.37 5.12 -1.91
CA PRO A 155 6.36 5.38 -3.34
C PRO A 155 5.16 4.70 -4.01
N GLN A 156 4.33 5.51 -4.69
CA GLN A 156 3.15 5.04 -5.41
C GLN A 156 3.57 4.09 -6.55
N GLY A 157 3.30 2.79 -6.41
CA GLY A 157 3.60 1.76 -7.42
C GLY A 157 4.37 0.53 -6.94
N GLY A 158 4.84 0.49 -5.68
CA GLY A 158 5.47 -0.66 -5.01
C GLY A 158 4.48 -1.66 -4.39
N LEU A 159 4.71 -2.04 -3.11
CA LEU A 159 3.89 -2.91 -2.21
C LEU A 159 2.39 -2.50 -2.07
N CYS A 160 1.92 -1.65 -2.97
CA CYS A 160 0.75 -0.80 -2.96
C CYS A 160 -0.60 -1.49 -3.10
N LYS A 161 -0.67 -2.82 -2.95
CA LYS A 161 -1.94 -3.53 -2.84
C LYS A 161 -2.22 -3.99 -1.41
N ALA A 162 -1.21 -4.48 -0.66
CA ALA A 162 -1.39 -4.94 0.73
C ALA A 162 -1.31 -3.81 1.76
N LEU A 163 -0.42 -2.83 1.54
CA LEU A 163 -0.04 -1.83 2.54
C LEU A 163 -0.87 -0.54 2.50
N HIS A 164 -1.85 -0.45 1.61
CA HIS A 164 -2.68 0.76 1.44
C HIS A 164 -3.76 0.92 2.53
N ASN A 165 -3.97 -0.10 3.35
CA ASN A 165 -4.87 -0.06 4.49
C ASN A 165 -4.13 -0.63 5.70
N PRO A 166 -3.33 0.17 6.42
CA PRO A 166 -2.79 -0.26 7.71
C PRO A 166 -3.94 -0.61 8.68
N PRO A 167 -3.72 -1.48 9.69
CA PRO A 167 -4.74 -1.97 10.62
C PRO A 167 -5.45 -0.88 11.45
N CYS A 168 -5.08 0.39 11.29
CA CYS A 168 -5.81 1.52 11.82
C CYS A 168 -7.15 1.84 11.12
N GLY A 169 -7.61 0.99 10.19
CA GLY A 169 -8.98 1.07 9.69
C GLY A 169 -9.30 2.39 8.98
N VAL A 170 -8.32 2.94 8.24
CA VAL A 170 -8.51 4.13 7.42
C VAL A 170 -8.44 3.72 5.94
N PRO A 171 -9.51 3.13 5.37
CA PRO A 171 -9.70 3.18 3.94
C PRO A 171 -9.73 4.64 3.50
N VAL A 172 -8.99 4.93 2.43
CA VAL A 172 -9.18 6.14 1.64
C VAL A 172 -10.67 6.18 1.25
N SER A 173 -11.40 7.16 1.80
CA SER A 173 -12.87 7.30 1.91
C SER A 173 -13.58 6.54 3.05
N VAL A 174 -13.22 6.82 4.30
CA VAL A 174 -14.15 6.57 5.43
C VAL A 174 -15.18 7.69 5.47
N TRP A 175 -16.39 7.40 5.01
CA TRP A 175 -17.57 8.21 5.30
C TRP A 175 -17.98 7.98 6.77
N TYR A 176 -17.46 8.81 7.67
CA TYR A 176 -17.84 8.72 9.09
C TYR A 176 -19.20 9.40 9.28
N PHE A 177 -20.27 8.61 9.35
CA PHE A 177 -21.56 9.09 9.80
C PHE A 177 -21.57 9.10 11.33
N ARG A 178 -21.45 10.28 11.93
CA ARG A 178 -21.71 10.48 13.37
C ARG A 178 -23.11 11.07 13.54
N PRO A 179 -23.95 10.55 14.46
CA PRO A 179 -25.14 11.27 14.88
C PRO A 179 -24.68 12.53 15.65
N PHE A 180 -25.02 13.70 15.13
CA PHE A 180 -25.09 14.91 15.95
C PHE A 180 -26.42 14.84 16.71
N SER A 181 -26.35 14.42 17.97
CA SER A 181 -27.40 14.75 18.94
C SER A 181 -27.29 16.25 19.24
N MET A 182 -28.34 17.02 18.95
CA MET A 182 -28.52 18.37 19.49
C MET A 182 -28.74 18.30 21.01
#